data_AF-A0A2M8JXQ2-F1
#
_entry.id   AF-A0A2M8JXQ2-F1
#
_cell.length_a   1.000
_cell.length_b   1.000
_cell.length_c   1.000
_cell.angle_alpha   90.00
_cell.angle_beta   90.00
_cell.angle_gamma   90.00
#
_symmetry.space_group_name_H-M   'P 1'
#
loop_
_entity.id
_entity.type
_entity.pdbx_description
1 polymer ?
#
loop_
_entity_poly.entity_id
_entity_poly.type
_entity_poly.pdbx_seq_one_letter_code
_entity_poly.pdbx_strand_id
1 'polypeptide(L)'
;MSSRVVRAENLLWFAPILFGLLANYAAYSEKVLLFVDNQVYIFSFSSIIIICITIVTIPFIMHSVLRDLDLRNFFSSWAHIFFTCLLTTIILLIFTYSQPINLKWIYHAGELPAYRRWMYYNTMALGVLQLLVYLQAFYLVYGIGVLIKHRHNKKVEESAHYDYMVNQLDRA
;
A
#
# COMPACT_ATOMS: atom_id res chain seq x y z
N MET A 1 -11.91 -27.31 -9.76
CA MET A 1 -10.60 -26.79 -10.24
C MET A 1 -10.82 -25.37 -10.76
N SER A 2 -10.91 -24.38 -9.88
CA SER A 2 -11.10 -22.99 -10.30
C SER A 2 -9.72 -22.43 -10.66
N SER A 3 -9.49 -22.24 -11.95
CA SER A 3 -8.30 -21.57 -12.47
C SER A 3 -7.99 -20.32 -11.64
N ARG A 4 -6.76 -20.29 -11.09
CA ARG A 4 -6.08 -19.10 -10.56
C ARG A 4 -5.88 -18.10 -11.70
N VAL A 5 -6.96 -17.62 -12.30
CA VAL A 5 -6.90 -16.54 -13.30
C VAL A 5 -6.32 -15.36 -12.56
N VAL A 6 -5.22 -14.83 -13.09
CA VAL A 6 -4.73 -13.50 -12.74
C VAL A 6 -5.87 -12.53 -13.10
N ARG A 7 -6.74 -12.26 -12.12
CA ARG A 7 -7.91 -11.39 -12.31
C ARG A 7 -7.43 -9.94 -12.40
N ALA A 8 -8.20 -9.07 -13.08
CA ALA A 8 -7.87 -7.66 -13.33
C ALA A 8 -7.46 -6.88 -12.07
N GLU A 9 -7.98 -7.27 -10.91
CA GLU A 9 -7.61 -6.75 -9.58
C GLU A 9 -6.12 -6.94 -9.29
N ASN A 10 -5.54 -8.11 -9.57
CA ASN A 10 -4.12 -8.38 -9.37
C ASN A 10 -3.26 -7.52 -10.33
N LEU A 11 -3.74 -7.31 -11.57
CA LEU A 11 -3.10 -6.42 -12.56
C LEU A 11 -3.08 -4.96 -12.08
N LEU A 12 -4.15 -4.50 -11.42
CA LEU A 12 -4.22 -3.16 -10.83
C LEU A 12 -3.21 -2.97 -9.70
N TRP A 13 -2.94 -4.01 -8.91
CA TRP A 13 -1.87 -3.98 -7.89
C TRP A 13 -0.46 -3.91 -8.50
N PHE A 14 -0.27 -4.30 -9.78
CA PHE A 14 0.99 -4.09 -10.50
C PHE A 14 1.12 -2.67 -11.08
N ALA A 15 0.04 -1.89 -11.14
CA ALA A 15 0.08 -0.54 -11.72
C ALA A 15 1.08 0.40 -11.01
N PRO A 16 1.20 0.41 -9.67
CA PRO A 16 2.23 1.20 -8.99
C PRO A 16 3.66 0.76 -9.33
N ILE A 17 3.88 -0.53 -9.61
CA ILE A 17 5.19 -1.08 -9.99
C ILE A 17 5.53 -0.65 -11.41
N LEU A 18 4.61 -0.82 -12.35
CA LEU A 18 4.78 -0.38 -13.74
C LEU A 18 4.98 1.12 -13.83
N PHE A 19 4.20 1.89 -13.07
CA PHE A 19 4.36 3.34 -12.98
C PHE A 19 5.69 3.71 -12.33
N GLY A 20 6.13 3.02 -11.27
CA GLY A 20 7.44 3.20 -10.67
C GLY A 20 8.57 2.98 -11.66
N LEU A 21 8.50 1.92 -12.47
CA LEU A 21 9.49 1.63 -13.52
C LEU A 21 9.52 2.72 -14.60
N LEU A 22 8.36 3.17 -15.07
CA LEU A 22 8.25 4.27 -16.04
C LEU A 22 8.75 5.59 -15.46
N ALA A 23 8.38 5.89 -14.21
CA ALA A 23 8.80 7.09 -13.51
C ALA A 23 10.31 7.10 -13.24
N ASN A 24 10.92 5.94 -12.99
CA ASN A 24 12.38 5.82 -12.86
C ASN A 24 13.09 6.13 -14.19
N TYR A 25 12.54 5.67 -15.31
CA TYR A 25 13.08 5.98 -16.64
C TYR A 25 12.91 7.46 -17.01
N ALA A 26 11.80 8.08 -16.59
CA ALA A 26 11.49 9.48 -16.87
C ALA A 26 12.09 10.47 -15.85
N ALA A 27 12.68 9.98 -14.75
CA ALA A 27 13.22 10.84 -13.71
C ALA A 27 14.44 11.62 -14.20
N TYR A 28 14.44 12.93 -13.96
CA TYR A 28 15.56 13.81 -14.27
C TYR A 28 16.81 13.54 -13.42
N SER A 29 16.65 12.81 -12.31
CA SER A 29 17.72 12.47 -11.36
C SER A 29 17.49 11.07 -10.81
N GLU A 30 18.56 10.26 -10.76
CA GLU A 30 18.56 8.93 -10.12
C GLU A 30 18.45 9.02 -8.58
N LYS A 31 18.69 10.21 -8.03
CA LYS A 31 18.71 10.49 -6.59
C LYS A 31 17.50 11.30 -6.18
N VAL A 32 16.93 10.92 -5.05
CA VAL A 32 15.85 11.58 -4.33
C VAL A 32 16.42 12.18 -3.04
N LEU A 33 16.35 13.49 -2.90
CA LEU A 33 16.64 14.16 -1.63
C LEU A 33 15.37 14.18 -0.77
N LEU A 34 15.48 13.69 0.47
CA LEU A 34 14.44 13.68 1.48
C LEU A 34 14.87 14.56 2.66
N PHE A 35 14.01 15.48 3.09
CA PHE A 35 14.28 16.32 4.24
C PHE A 35 13.37 15.91 5.40
N VAL A 36 13.97 15.33 6.44
CA VAL A 36 13.27 14.82 7.62
C VAL A 36 14.07 15.23 8.85
N ASP A 37 13.39 15.73 9.88
CA ASP A 37 14.00 16.10 11.17
C ASP A 37 15.24 17.02 11.05
N ASN A 38 15.14 18.02 10.16
CA ASN A 38 16.19 18.99 9.87
C ASN A 38 17.48 18.38 9.25
N GLN A 39 17.41 17.15 8.74
CA GLN A 39 18.50 16.43 8.08
C GLN A 39 18.11 16.07 6.64
N VAL A 40 19.10 16.09 5.74
CA VAL A 40 18.94 15.67 4.34
C VAL A 40 19.40 14.22 4.19
N TYR A 41 18.48 13.36 3.78
CA TYR A 41 18.75 11.99 3.40
C TYR A 41 18.74 11.84 1.89
N ILE A 42 19.67 11.06 1.37
CA ILE A 42 19.80 10.80 -0.08
C ILE A 42 19.39 9.36 -0.32
N PHE A 43 18.30 9.18 -1.06
CA PHE A 43 17.83 7.87 -1.50
C PHE A 43 17.98 7.76 -3.02
N SER A 44 18.01 6.53 -3.52
CA SER A 44 17.79 6.30 -4.95
C SER A 44 16.30 6.30 -5.25
N PHE A 45 15.90 6.65 -6.46
CA PHE A 45 14.50 6.55 -6.89
C PHE A 45 13.98 5.10 -6.76
N SER A 46 14.82 4.12 -7.11
CA SER A 46 14.55 2.69 -6.89
C SER A 46 14.28 2.35 -5.42
N SER A 47 14.99 2.98 -4.47
CA SER A 47 14.74 2.76 -3.03
C SER A 47 13.33 3.20 -2.63
N ILE A 48 12.84 4.33 -3.16
CA ILE A 48 11.48 4.81 -2.88
C ILE A 48 10.42 3.85 -3.43
N ILE A 49 10.64 3.31 -4.63
CA ILE A 49 9.76 2.29 -5.22
C ILE A 49 9.71 1.05 -4.33
N ILE A 50 10.86 0.55 -3.87
CA ILE A 50 10.95 -0.63 -3.00
C ILE A 50 10.21 -0.39 -1.68
N ILE A 51 10.34 0.81 -1.08
CA ILE A 51 9.60 1.18 0.13
C ILE A 51 8.08 1.12 -0.12
N CYS A 52 7.60 1.72 -1.22
CA CYS A 52 6.19 1.70 -1.57
C CYS A 52 5.67 0.27 -1.79
N ILE A 53 6.43 -0.58 -2.50
CA ILE A 53 6.07 -1.99 -2.72
C ILE A 53 5.96 -2.73 -1.39
N THR A 54 6.94 -2.54 -0.49
CA THR A 54 6.98 -3.21 0.81
C THR A 54 5.76 -2.86 1.65
N ILE A 55 5.41 -1.56 1.70
CA ILE A 55 4.23 -1.06 2.43
C ILE A 55 2.94 -1.73 1.92
N VAL A 56 2.82 -1.91 0.61
CA VAL A 56 1.62 -2.42 -0.05
C VAL A 56 1.51 -3.96 -0.03
N THR A 57 2.63 -4.67 0.15
CA THR A 57 2.66 -6.14 0.01
C THR A 57 1.80 -6.86 1.07
N ILE A 58 1.85 -6.44 2.34
CA ILE A 58 1.10 -7.10 3.42
C ILE A 58 -0.42 -6.92 3.22
N PRO A 59 -0.95 -5.71 2.98
CA PRO A 59 -2.35 -5.48 2.63
C PRO A 59 -2.81 -6.21 1.37
N PHE A 60 -1.94 -6.34 0.36
CA PHE A 60 -2.22 -7.15 -0.84
C PHE A 60 -2.44 -8.64 -0.52
N ILE A 61 -1.61 -9.21 0.37
CA ILE A 61 -1.79 -10.59 0.84
C ILE A 61 -3.12 -10.70 1.59
N MET A 62 -3.43 -9.76 2.50
CA MET A 62 -4.70 -9.74 3.23
C MET A 62 -5.90 -9.69 2.28
N HIS A 63 -5.84 -8.81 1.28
CA HIS A 63 -6.86 -8.70 0.23
C HIS A 63 -7.07 -10.06 -0.48
N SER A 64 -5.99 -10.75 -0.82
CA SER A 64 -6.03 -12.06 -1.47
C SER A 64 -6.67 -13.13 -0.57
N VAL A 65 -6.33 -13.15 0.72
CA VAL A 65 -6.91 -14.10 1.70
C VAL A 65 -8.41 -13.86 1.88
N LEU A 66 -8.84 -12.61 2.09
CA LEU A 66 -10.25 -12.28 2.26
C LEU A 66 -11.08 -12.65 1.04
N ARG A 67 -10.50 -12.50 -0.16
CA ARG A 67 -11.14 -12.91 -1.41
C ARG A 67 -11.26 -14.43 -1.50
N ASP A 68 -10.20 -15.17 -1.21
CA ASP A 68 -10.20 -16.63 -1.36
C ASP A 68 -11.17 -17.32 -0.38
N LEU A 69 -11.48 -16.65 0.73
CA LEU A 69 -12.51 -17.07 1.68
C LEU A 69 -13.91 -16.50 1.38
N ASP A 70 -14.07 -15.72 0.31
CA ASP A 70 -15.30 -15.01 -0.08
C ASP A 70 -15.87 -14.10 1.03
N LEU A 71 -14.98 -13.51 1.84
CA LEU A 71 -15.31 -12.60 2.95
C LEU A 71 -15.16 -11.12 2.59
N ARG A 72 -14.78 -10.86 1.34
CA ARG A 72 -14.38 -9.55 0.88
C ARG A 72 -15.60 -8.67 0.62
N ASN A 73 -15.70 -7.54 1.30
CA ASN A 73 -16.61 -6.49 0.88
C ASN A 73 -16.07 -5.80 -0.38
N PHE A 74 -16.85 -5.86 -1.47
CA PHE A 74 -16.50 -5.26 -2.76
C PHE A 74 -16.06 -3.80 -2.63
N PHE A 75 -16.87 -2.94 -1.99
CA PHE A 75 -16.59 -1.50 -1.93
C PHE A 75 -15.32 -1.19 -1.13
N SER A 76 -15.16 -1.79 0.05
CA SER A 76 -13.96 -1.60 0.88
C SER A 76 -12.69 -2.00 0.14
N SER A 77 -12.74 -3.12 -0.55
CA SER A 77 -11.60 -3.67 -1.27
C SER A 77 -11.19 -2.82 -2.47
N TRP A 78 -12.15 -2.42 -3.30
CA TRP A 78 -11.88 -1.60 -4.47
C TRP A 78 -11.48 -0.18 -4.11
N ALA A 79 -12.09 0.41 -3.07
CA ALA A 79 -11.66 1.70 -2.54
C ALA A 79 -10.21 1.65 -2.05
N HIS A 80 -9.84 0.60 -1.32
CA HIS A 80 -8.47 0.41 -0.84
C HIS A 80 -7.45 0.31 -2.00
N ILE A 81 -7.77 -0.48 -3.04
CA ILE A 81 -6.93 -0.58 -4.26
C ILE A 81 -6.78 0.79 -4.92
N PHE A 82 -7.90 1.48 -5.15
CA PHE A 82 -7.92 2.77 -5.82
C PHE A 82 -7.09 3.82 -5.07
N PHE A 83 -7.33 3.99 -3.77
CA PHE A 83 -6.58 4.94 -2.96
C PHE A 83 -5.10 4.57 -2.83
N THR A 84 -4.77 3.28 -2.75
CA THR A 84 -3.37 2.84 -2.75
C THR A 84 -2.67 3.25 -4.03
N CYS A 85 -3.27 2.96 -5.19
CA CYS A 85 -2.71 3.34 -6.49
C CYS A 85 -2.58 4.87 -6.61
N LEU A 86 -3.63 5.62 -6.26
CA LEU A 86 -3.64 7.08 -6.31
C LEU A 86 -2.51 7.69 -5.46
N LEU A 87 -2.38 7.27 -4.20
CA LEU A 87 -1.37 7.80 -3.28
C LEU A 87 0.04 7.45 -3.75
N THR A 88 0.29 6.21 -4.21
CA THR A 88 1.60 5.84 -4.73
C THR A 88 1.95 6.63 -6.00
N THR A 89 1.00 6.83 -6.92
CA THR A 89 1.21 7.67 -8.11
C THR A 89 1.55 9.10 -7.73
N ILE A 90 0.86 9.71 -6.76
CA ILE A 90 1.16 11.07 -6.29
C ILE A 90 2.57 11.15 -5.72
N ILE A 91 2.97 10.20 -4.86
CA ILE A 91 4.33 10.16 -4.28
C ILE A 91 5.39 10.11 -5.38
N LEU A 92 5.22 9.21 -6.34
CA LEU A 92 6.17 9.03 -7.44
C LEU A 92 6.21 10.27 -8.34
N LEU A 93 5.06 10.86 -8.69
CA LEU A 93 5.02 12.11 -9.47
C LEU A 93 5.76 13.25 -8.79
N ILE A 94 5.56 13.43 -7.48
CA ILE A 94 6.26 14.46 -6.74
C ILE A 94 7.77 14.21 -6.82
N PHE A 95 8.23 13.00 -6.51
CA PHE A 95 9.65 12.70 -6.56
C PHE A 95 10.26 12.70 -7.98
N THR A 96 9.47 12.53 -9.04
CA THR A 96 9.96 12.64 -10.42
C THR A 96 10.15 14.10 -10.84
N TYR A 97 9.21 15.00 -10.48
CA TYR A 97 9.16 16.36 -11.02
C TYR A 97 9.63 17.45 -10.07
N SER A 98 9.73 17.19 -8.77
CA SER A 98 10.09 18.22 -7.78
C SER A 98 11.57 18.19 -7.36
N GLN A 99 12.43 17.34 -7.94
CA GLN A 99 13.84 17.21 -7.53
C GLN A 99 14.62 18.53 -7.68
N PRO A 100 15.52 18.84 -6.73
CA PRO A 100 16.41 19.98 -6.90
C PRO A 100 17.46 19.62 -7.96
N ILE A 101 17.55 20.46 -9.00
CA ILE A 101 18.42 20.27 -10.18
C ILE A 101 19.92 20.20 -9.82
N ASN A 102 20.29 20.61 -8.59
CA ASN A 102 21.69 20.65 -8.17
C ASN A 102 21.87 20.09 -6.75
N LEU A 103 22.43 18.87 -6.68
CA LEU A 103 22.77 18.15 -5.44
C LEU A 103 23.79 18.90 -4.55
N LYS A 104 24.47 19.94 -5.07
CA LYS A 104 25.49 20.72 -4.34
C LYS A 104 24.92 21.92 -3.58
N TRP A 105 23.60 22.17 -3.63
CA TRP A 105 22.93 23.35 -3.03
C TRP A 105 22.79 23.32 -1.50
N ILE A 106 23.55 22.47 -0.82
CA ILE A 106 23.49 22.26 0.62
C ILE A 106 23.82 23.56 1.41
N TYR A 107 24.48 24.54 0.79
CA TYR A 107 24.99 25.74 1.48
C TYR A 107 24.13 27.02 1.38
N HIS A 108 23.13 27.09 0.50
CA HIS A 108 22.23 28.28 0.37
C HIS A 108 20.75 27.89 0.35
N ALA A 109 20.41 26.83 1.07
CA ALA A 109 19.06 26.29 1.20
C ALA A 109 17.99 27.34 1.57
N GLY A 110 18.27 28.31 2.45
CA GLY A 110 17.21 29.21 2.96
C GLY A 110 16.66 30.26 1.97
N GLU A 111 17.43 30.65 0.95
CA GLU A 111 17.22 31.92 0.26
C GLU A 111 16.64 31.79 -1.15
N LEU A 112 16.75 30.60 -1.76
CA LEU A 112 16.36 30.40 -3.16
C LEU A 112 14.90 29.94 -3.27
N PRO A 113 14.05 30.60 -4.09
CA PRO A 113 12.66 30.19 -4.31
C PRO A 113 12.50 28.73 -4.74
N ALA A 114 13.48 28.19 -5.46
CA ALA A 114 13.52 26.79 -5.87
C ALA A 114 13.63 25.83 -4.67
N TYR A 115 14.39 26.18 -3.63
CA TYR A 115 14.48 25.35 -2.42
C TYR A 115 13.17 25.37 -1.63
N ARG A 116 12.54 26.53 -1.45
CA ARG A 116 11.25 26.62 -0.75
C ARG A 116 10.18 25.78 -1.46
N ARG A 117 10.16 25.83 -2.80
CA ARG A 117 9.27 25.00 -3.62
C ARG A 117 9.58 23.51 -3.46
N TRP A 118 10.85 23.11 -3.54
CA TRP A 118 11.26 21.71 -3.32
C TRP A 118 10.86 21.23 -1.91
N MET A 119 11.14 22.01 -0.87
CA MET A 119 10.82 21.68 0.51
C MET A 119 9.31 21.47 0.70
N TYR A 120 8.49 22.36 0.16
CA TYR A 120 7.03 22.21 0.19
C TYR A 120 6.57 20.87 -0.41
N TYR A 121 7.06 20.54 -1.62
CA TYR A 121 6.73 19.27 -2.26
C TYR A 121 7.32 18.06 -1.52
N ASN A 122 8.50 18.20 -0.90
CA ASN A 122 9.10 17.15 -0.09
C ASN A 122 8.22 16.82 1.13
N THR A 123 7.81 17.85 1.87
CA THR A 123 6.90 17.71 3.02
C THR A 123 5.55 17.15 2.57
N MET A 124 5.03 17.56 1.42
CA MET A 124 3.81 17.02 0.85
C MET A 124 3.96 15.52 0.52
N ALA A 125 5.05 15.11 -0.12
CA ALA A 125 5.30 13.69 -0.44
C ALA A 125 5.38 12.83 0.82
N LEU A 126 6.04 13.34 1.87
CA LEU A 126 6.10 12.68 3.18
C LEU A 126 4.71 12.54 3.81
N GLY A 127 3.89 13.59 3.77
CA GLY A 127 2.50 13.54 4.25
C GLY A 127 1.64 12.53 3.47
N VAL A 128 1.80 12.45 2.15
CA VAL A 128 1.10 11.47 1.31
C VAL A 128 1.60 10.04 1.59
N LEU A 129 2.90 9.86 1.83
CA LEU A 129 3.47 8.57 2.24
C LEU A 129 2.92 8.12 3.60
N GLN A 130 2.79 9.04 4.55
CA GLN A 130 2.18 8.75 5.85
C GLN A 130 0.70 8.36 5.70
N LEU A 131 -0.04 9.06 4.83
CA LEU A 131 -1.43 8.71 4.51
C LEU A 131 -1.54 7.32 3.86
N LEU A 132 -0.61 6.96 2.97
CA LEU A 132 -0.52 5.62 2.39
C LEU A 132 -0.34 4.56 3.48
N VAL A 133 0.58 4.77 4.43
CA VAL A 133 0.81 3.86 5.55
C VAL A 133 -0.44 3.72 6.42
N TYR A 134 -1.13 4.82 6.73
CA TYR A 134 -2.38 4.75 7.49
C TYR A 134 -3.47 3.99 6.74
N LEU A 135 -3.64 4.23 5.44
CA LEU A 135 -4.59 3.48 4.61
C LEU A 135 -4.30 1.97 4.67
N GLN A 136 -3.03 1.58 4.57
CA GLN A 136 -2.62 0.17 4.69
C GLN A 136 -2.95 -0.41 6.07
N ALA A 137 -2.65 0.32 7.14
CA ALA A 137 -2.92 -0.10 8.51
C ALA A 137 -4.43 -0.28 8.76
N PHE A 138 -5.25 0.68 8.32
CA PHE A 138 -6.71 0.59 8.44
C PHE A 138 -7.27 -0.63 7.71
N TYR A 139 -6.80 -0.91 6.50
CA TYR A 139 -7.25 -2.07 5.75
C TYR A 139 -6.85 -3.39 6.42
N LEU A 140 -5.65 -3.45 7.01
CA LEU A 140 -5.21 -4.61 7.77
C LEU A 140 -6.07 -4.85 9.02
N VAL A 141 -6.35 -3.80 9.80
CA VAL A 141 -7.22 -3.91 10.97
C VAL A 141 -8.61 -4.39 10.57
N TYR A 142 -9.17 -3.83 9.49
CA TYR A 142 -10.41 -4.31 8.91
C TYR A 142 -10.35 -5.80 8.53
N GLY A 143 -9.32 -6.20 7.78
CA GLY A 143 -9.17 -7.58 7.32
C GLY A 143 -9.00 -8.58 8.45
N ILE A 144 -8.19 -8.26 9.46
CA ILE A 144 -8.04 -9.07 10.67
C ILE A 144 -9.39 -9.23 11.38
N GLY A 145 -10.14 -8.14 11.55
CA GLY A 145 -11.46 -8.18 12.18
C GLY A 145 -12.44 -9.11 11.45
N VAL A 146 -12.46 -9.06 10.12
CA VAL A 146 -13.28 -9.95 9.29
C VAL A 146 -12.85 -11.41 9.44
N LEU A 147 -11.55 -11.70 9.45
CA LEU A 147 -11.02 -13.05 9.61
C LEU A 147 -11.34 -13.65 10.99
N ILE A 148 -11.21 -12.86 12.06
CA ILE A 148 -11.54 -13.29 13.41
C ILE A 148 -13.03 -13.66 13.49
N LYS A 149 -13.91 -12.79 12.97
CA LYS A 149 -15.35 -13.04 12.95
C LYS A 149 -15.68 -14.31 12.16
N HIS A 150 -15.08 -14.51 10.99
CA HIS A 150 -15.27 -15.71 10.20
C HIS A 150 -14.81 -16.97 10.93
N ARG A 151 -13.63 -16.95 11.56
CA ARG A 151 -13.10 -18.10 12.30
C ARG A 151 -13.96 -18.44 13.51
N HIS A 152 -14.50 -17.43 14.20
CA HIS A 152 -15.44 -17.62 15.29
C HIS A 152 -16.73 -18.29 14.80
N ASN A 153 -17.37 -17.75 13.75
CA ASN A 153 -18.60 -18.30 13.20
C ASN A 153 -18.42 -19.74 12.71
N LYS A 154 -17.31 -20.04 12.04
CA LYS A 154 -16.99 -21.39 11.58
C LYS A 154 -16.86 -22.39 12.73
N LYS A 155 -16.24 -21.99 13.85
CA LYS A 155 -16.15 -22.84 15.06
C LYS A 155 -17.53 -23.12 15.67
N VAL A 156 -18.42 -22.13 15.67
CA VAL A 156 -19.80 -22.30 16.16
C VAL A 156 -20.57 -23.27 15.28
N GLU A 157 -20.45 -23.16 13.95
CA GLU A 157 -21.06 -24.10 13.00
C GLU A 157 -20.52 -25.53 13.16
N GLU A 158 -19.20 -25.69 13.30
CA GLU A 158 -18.55 -26.99 13.54
C GLU A 158 -19.04 -27.65 14.84
N SER A 159 -19.19 -26.86 15.93
CA SER A 159 -19.74 -27.35 17.20
C SER A 159 -21.19 -27.80 17.06
N ALA A 160 -22.03 -26.99 16.42
CA ALA A 160 -23.45 -27.31 16.22
C ALA A 160 -23.64 -28.58 15.36
N HIS A 161 -22.78 -28.79 14.35
CA HIS A 161 -22.80 -30.00 13.54
C HIS A 161 -22.40 -31.24 14.34
N TYR A 162 -21.38 -31.12 15.19
CA TYR A 162 -20.96 -32.20 16.08
C TYR A 162 -22.08 -32.59 17.05
N ASP A 163 -22.71 -31.61 17.70
CA ASP A 163 -23.83 -31.84 18.63
C ASP A 163 -25.01 -32.51 17.93
N TYR A 164 -25.30 -32.14 16.68
CA TYR A 164 -26.32 -32.81 15.88
C TYR A 164 -25.99 -34.29 15.63
N MET A 165 -24.74 -34.61 15.24
CA MET A 165 -24.34 -35.99 14.98
C MET A 165 -24.39 -36.86 16.25
N VAL A 166 -23.95 -36.34 17.39
CA VAL A 166 -24.03 -37.04 18.68
C VAL A 166 -25.49 -37.32 19.05
N ASN A 167 -26.37 -36.32 18.93
CA ASN A 167 -27.80 -36.49 19.21
C ASN A 167 -28.49 -37.49 18.26
N GLN A 168 -28.01 -37.65 17.02
CA GLN A 168 -28.53 -38.67 16.12
C GLN A 168 -28.06 -40.07 16.49
N LEU A 169 -26.81 -40.21 16.94
CA LEU A 169 -26.26 -41.48 17.43
C LEU A 169 -26.96 -41.95 18.70
N ASP A 170 -27.27 -41.05 19.64
CA ASP A 170 -27.98 -41.40 20.88
C ASP A 170 -29.44 -41.82 20.66
N ARG A 171 -30.01 -41.54 19.48
CA ARG A 171 -31.40 -41.89 19.12
C ARG A 171 -31.50 -43.18 18.30
N ALA A 172 -30.39 -43.73 17.82
CA ALA A 172 -30.33 -44.94 17.01
C ALA A 172 -30.04 -46.17 17.88
#